data_AF-A0A7K2NMF4-F1
#
_entry.id   AF-A0A7K2NMF4-F1
#
_cell.length_a   1.000
_cell.length_b   1.000
_cell.length_c   1.000
_cell.angle_alpha   90.00
_cell.angle_beta   90.00
_cell.angle_gamma   90.00
#
_symmetry.space_group_name_H-M   'P 1'
#
loop_
_entity.id
_entity.type
_entity.pdbx_description
1 polymer ?
#
loop_
_entity_poly.entity_id
_entity_poly.type
_entity_poly.pdbx_seq_one_letter_code
_entity_poly.pdbx_strand_id
1 'polypeptide(L)' 'VVGDLHLHRDKLPVDDVILVVYYPDKDSDSDERLRLLAGLSHPESAGAQRSGSSTRGRSPQEG' A
#
# COMPACT_ATOMS: atom_id res chain seq x y z
N VAL A 1 5.42 -16.78 -15.80
CA VAL A 1 5.59 -15.33 -16.09
C VAL A 1 4.21 -14.81 -16.46
N VAL A 2 3.75 -13.68 -15.89
CA VAL A 2 2.38 -13.15 -16.10
C VAL A 2 2.12 -12.55 -17.50
N GLY A 3 3.07 -12.70 -18.44
CA GLY A 3 3.03 -12.04 -19.75
C GLY A 3 3.32 -10.54 -19.65
N ASP A 4 3.08 -9.82 -20.75
CA ASP A 4 3.22 -8.35 -20.77
C ASP A 4 2.13 -7.69 -19.91
N LEU A 5 2.51 -6.64 -19.18
CA LEU A 5 1.62 -5.87 -18.32
C LEU A 5 1.69 -4.39 -18.71
N HIS A 6 0.58 -3.85 -19.18
CA HIS A 6 0.47 -2.46 -19.59
C HIS A 6 -0.21 -1.64 -18.49
N LEU A 7 0.52 -0.68 -17.93
CA LEU A 7 0.03 0.18 -16.87
C LEU A 7 0.18 1.65 -17.27
N HIS A 8 -0.87 2.40 -17.04
CA HIS A 8 -0.83 3.85 -17.05
C HIS A 8 -0.04 4.35 -15.85
N ARG A 9 0.64 5.47 -16.03
CA ARG A 9 1.43 6.11 -14.99
C ARG A 9 1.03 7.57 -14.85
N ASP A 10 0.36 7.86 -13.76
CA ASP A 10 -0.01 9.22 -13.41
C ASP A 10 0.90 9.76 -12.31
N LYS A 11 1.21 11.05 -12.41
CA LYS A 11 2.03 11.77 -11.44
C LYS A 11 1.20 12.90 -10.86
N LEU A 12 0.93 12.81 -9.57
CA LEU A 12 0.12 13.76 -8.84
C LEU A 12 1.01 14.47 -7.82
N PRO A 13 1.21 15.79 -7.92
CA PRO A 13 1.88 16.54 -6.87
C PRO A 13 0.99 16.57 -5.61
N VAL A 14 1.57 16.24 -4.47
CA VAL A 14 0.91 16.25 -3.15
C VAL A 14 1.87 16.92 -2.18
N ASP A 15 1.56 18.16 -1.77
CA ASP A 15 2.47 19.02 -1.00
C ASP A 15 3.87 19.07 -1.66
N ASP A 16 4.91 18.65 -0.95
CA ASP A 16 6.31 18.61 -1.41
C ASP A 16 6.72 17.27 -2.04
N VAL A 17 5.78 16.33 -2.21
CA VAL A 17 6.05 15.00 -2.80
C VAL A 17 5.28 14.77 -4.09
N ILE A 18 5.77 13.86 -4.92
CA ILE A 18 5.06 13.41 -6.13
C ILE A 18 4.56 12.00 -5.90
N LEU A 19 3.23 11.83 -5.80
CA LEU A 19 2.58 10.54 -5.82
C LEU A 19 2.58 10.00 -7.25
N VAL A 20 3.12 8.81 -7.45
CA VAL A 20 3.09 8.12 -8.74
C VAL A 20 2.17 6.92 -8.64
N VAL A 21 1.11 6.89 -9.44
CA VAL A 21 0.11 5.82 -9.44
C VAL A 21 0.27 5.01 -10.73
N TYR A 22 0.35 3.69 -10.59
CA TYR A 22 0.32 2.76 -11.71
C TYR A 22 -0.99 1.99 -11.69
N TYR A 23 -1.75 2.05 -12.78
CA TYR A 23 -3.03 1.36 -12.89
C TYR A 23 -3.25 0.81 -14.30
N PRO A 24 -3.89 -0.36 -14.42
CA PRO A 24 -4.32 -0.87 -15.72
C PRO A 24 -5.57 -0.12 -16.19
N ASP A 25 -5.85 -0.16 -17.49
CA ASP A 25 -7.18 0.16 -17.97
C ASP A 25 -8.22 -0.78 -17.35
N LYS A 26 -9.36 -0.21 -16.97
CA LYS A 26 -10.45 -0.98 -16.37
C LYS A 26 -10.93 -2.06 -17.34
N ASP A 27 -11.16 -3.27 -16.83
CA ASP A 27 -11.62 -4.44 -17.58
C ASP A 27 -10.66 -4.90 -18.69
N SER A 28 -9.41 -4.42 -18.68
CA SER A 28 -8.35 -4.91 -19.58
C SER A 28 -7.76 -6.23 -19.09
N ASP A 29 -7.11 -6.96 -19.98
CA ASP A 29 -6.35 -8.17 -19.62
C ASP A 29 -5.25 -7.87 -18.57
N SER A 30 -4.69 -6.66 -18.56
CA SER A 30 -3.76 -6.21 -17.52
C SER A 30 -4.45 -6.01 -16.15
N ASP A 31 -5.72 -5.58 -16.11
CA ASP A 31 -6.52 -5.53 -14.87
C ASP A 31 -6.76 -6.94 -14.31
N GLU A 32 -7.18 -7.88 -15.15
CA GLU A 32 -7.38 -9.27 -14.75
C GLU A 32 -6.07 -9.89 -14.22
N ARG A 33 -4.95 -9.70 -14.93
CA ARG A 33 -3.63 -10.20 -14.51
C ARG A 33 -3.18 -9.59 -13.19
N LEU A 34 -3.43 -8.30 -12.96
CA LEU A 34 -3.03 -7.63 -11.72
C LEU A 34 -3.89 -8.09 -10.53
N ARG A 35 -5.19 -8.33 -10.75
CA ARG A 35 -6.07 -8.95 -9.75
C ARG A 35 -5.63 -10.37 -9.38
N LEU A 36 -5.29 -11.19 -10.38
CA LEU A 36 -4.77 -12.54 -10.17
C LEU A 36 -3.45 -12.50 -9.38
N LEU A 37 -2.52 -11.61 -9.75
CA LEU A 37 -1.25 -11.43 -9.03
C LEU A 37 -1.48 -11.00 -7.57
N ALA A 38 -2.41 -10.07 -7.32
CA ALA A 38 -2.76 -9.63 -5.98
C ALA A 38 -3.35 -10.76 -5.12
N GLY A 39 -4.19 -11.62 -5.72
CA GLY A 39 -4.75 -12.80 -5.02
C GLY A 39 -3.69 -13.84 -4.62
N LEU A 40 -2.62 -13.97 -5.40
CA LEU A 40 -1.46 -14.82 -5.09
C LEU A 40 -0.54 -14.18 -4.05
N SER A 41 -0.47 -12.86 -4.01
CA SER A 41 0.28 -12.10 -3.03
C SER A 41 -0.57 -11.90 -1.77
N HIS A 42 -0.91 -12.98 -1.07
CA HIS A 42 -1.48 -12.87 0.29
C HIS A 42 -0.43 -12.23 1.20
N PRO A 43 -0.65 -10.99 1.70
CA PRO A 43 0.29 -10.36 2.61
C PRO A 43 -0.18 -10.66 4.03
N GLU A 44 0.11 -11.86 4.56
CA GLU A 44 -0.09 -12.12 6.00
C GLU A 44 0.92 -11.35 6.89
N SER A 45 1.54 -10.27 6.41
CA SER A 45 2.58 -9.55 7.19
C SER A 45 2.81 -8.09 6.83
N ALA A 46 1.91 -7.43 6.09
CA ALA A 46 2.07 -6.01 5.77
C ALA A 46 0.92 -5.16 6.31
N GLY A 47 0.66 -5.18 7.62
CA GLY A 47 -0.27 -4.19 8.17
C GLY A 47 -0.85 -4.33 9.58
N ALA A 48 -0.37 -5.21 10.46
CA ALA A 48 -0.91 -5.27 11.82
C ALA A 48 0.18 -5.32 12.91
N GLN A 49 0.97 -4.24 13.00
CA GLN A 49 1.46 -3.65 14.28
C GLN A 49 2.48 -2.55 14.01
N ARG A 50 1.99 -1.34 13.73
CA ARG A 50 2.67 -0.11 14.14
C ARG A 50 1.74 0.68 15.05
N SER A 51 1.34 0.05 16.17
CA SER A 51 0.82 0.81 17.31
C SER A 51 2.01 1.21 18.17
N GLY A 52 2.74 2.23 17.71
CA GLY A 52 3.71 2.93 18.53
C GLY A 52 2.98 3.90 19.45
N SER A 53 2.35 3.42 20.52
CA SER A 53 1.91 4.28 21.61
C SER A 53 3.04 4.46 22.61
N SER A 54 4.05 5.26 22.24
CA SER A 54 5.06 5.76 23.15
C SER A 54 4.80 7.22 23.47
N THR A 55 3.93 7.50 24.43
CA THR A 55 4.01 8.64 25.38
C THR A 55 3.05 8.28 26.52
N ARG A 56 3.43 8.25 27.80
CA ARG A 56 4.07 9.31 28.57
C ARG A 56 4.42 8.74 29.94
N GLY A 57 5.64 8.98 30.41
CA GLY A 57 6.00 8.69 31.80
C GLY A 57 5.09 9.44 32.77
N ARG A 58 4.62 8.75 33.81
CA ARG A 58 4.22 9.36 35.07
C ARG A 58 4.49 8.37 36.20
N SER A 59 5.55 8.67 36.96
CA SER A 59 5.97 8.01 38.21
C SER A 59 4.88 8.15 39.32
N PRO A 60 5.03 7.45 40.47
CA PRO A 60 3.94 6.93 41.29
C PRO A 60 3.32 8.01 42.19
N GLN A 61 2.03 7.85 42.51
CA GLN A 61 1.36 8.66 43.53
C GLN A 61 1.41 7.90 44.86
N GLU A 62 2.14 8.49 45.80
CA GLU A 62 2.12 8.16 47.23
C GLU A 62 0.73 8.47 47.80
N GLY A 63 0.26 7.61 48.70
CA GLY A 63 -0.96 7.76 49.49
C GLY A 63 -0.98 6.75 50.63
#